data_AF-A0A3A8EN96-F1
#
_entry.id   AF-A0A3A8EN96-F1
#
_cell.length_a   1.000
_cell.length_b   1.000
_cell.length_c   1.000
_cell.angle_alpha   90.00
_cell.angle_beta   90.00
_cell.angle_gamma   90.00
#
_symmetry.space_group_name_H-M   'P 1'
#
loop_
_entity.id
_entity.type
_entity.pdbx_description
1 polymer ?
#
loop_
_entity_poly.entity_id
_entity_poly.type
_entity_poly.pdbx_seq_one_letter_code
_entity_poly.pdbx_strand_id
1 'polypeptide(L)'
;STAVGVEPRIMGFAPAPAIKKLLKQANLSIEQMDVIELNEAFAAQALAVTRDLGLADDTTQVNPNGGAIAIGHPLGASGARLVTTALNQLEQTGGTYALCSMCIGVGQGIALIIQRV
;
A
#
# COMPACT_ATOMS: atom_id res chain seq x y z
N SER A 1 -5.31 -9.54 -6.04
CA SER A 1 -4.83 -9.27 -4.66
C SER A 1 -4.11 -10.49 -4.12
N THR A 2 -3.38 -10.33 -3.01
CA THR A 2 -2.71 -11.44 -2.31
C THR A 2 -2.61 -11.12 -0.81
N ALA A 3 -2.50 -12.15 0.01
CA ALA A 3 -2.23 -12.02 1.45
C ALA A 3 -1.02 -12.88 1.86
N VAL A 4 -0.39 -12.48 2.97
CA VAL A 4 0.77 -13.16 3.59
C VAL A 4 0.68 -13.07 5.11
N GLY A 5 1.45 -13.93 5.79
CA GLY A 5 1.69 -13.87 7.23
C GLY A 5 3.15 -13.55 7.54
N VAL A 6 3.39 -12.91 8.68
CA VAL A 6 4.68 -12.66 9.31
C VAL A 6 4.56 -12.89 10.81
N GLU A 7 5.68 -12.89 11.53
CA GLU A 7 5.67 -12.97 12.99
C GLU A 7 4.83 -11.83 13.60
N PRO A 8 3.90 -12.10 14.55
CA PRO A 8 3.01 -11.07 15.10
C PRO A 8 3.73 -9.85 15.70
N ARG A 9 4.93 -10.06 16.26
CA ARG A 9 5.76 -8.99 16.82
C ARG A 9 6.27 -7.96 15.80
N ILE A 10 6.25 -8.29 14.51
CA ILE A 10 6.63 -7.40 13.41
C ILE A 10 5.46 -7.17 12.44
N MET A 11 4.22 -7.32 12.91
CA MET A 11 3.02 -7.25 12.05
C MET A 11 2.97 -6.04 11.11
N GLY A 12 3.50 -4.89 11.55
CA GLY A 12 3.53 -3.68 10.74
C GLY A 12 4.29 -3.85 9.42
N PHE A 13 5.27 -4.75 9.38
CA PHE A 13 6.10 -4.98 8.19
C PHE A 13 5.43 -5.87 7.14
N ALA A 14 4.34 -6.57 7.47
CA ALA A 14 3.65 -7.50 6.57
C ALA A 14 3.25 -6.98 5.17
N PRO A 15 2.97 -5.67 4.97
CA PRO A 15 2.75 -5.12 3.62
C PRO A 15 3.91 -5.37 2.66
N ALA A 16 5.16 -5.27 3.11
CA ALA A 16 6.31 -5.39 2.22
C ALA A 16 6.41 -6.77 1.53
N PRO A 17 6.35 -7.91 2.25
CA PRO A 17 6.27 -9.22 1.61
C PRO A 17 4.96 -9.44 0.83
N ALA A 18 3.83 -8.83 1.24
CA ALA A 18 2.57 -8.93 0.49
C ALA A 18 2.68 -8.28 -0.89
N ILE A 19 3.26 -7.07 -0.94
CA ILE A 19 3.50 -6.29 -2.15
C ILE A 19 4.48 -7.03 -3.06
N LYS A 20 5.64 -7.47 -2.54
CA LYS A 20 6.64 -8.23 -3.32
C LYS A 20 6.04 -9.49 -3.93
N LYS A 21 5.21 -10.23 -3.18
CA LYS A 21 4.48 -11.40 -3.68
C LYS A 21 3.51 -11.02 -4.80
N LEU A 22 2.74 -9.95 -4.63
CA LEU A 22 1.75 -9.53 -5.62
C LEU A 22 2.39 -9.02 -6.92
N LEU A 23 3.43 -8.20 -6.82
CA LEU A 23 4.19 -7.71 -7.97
C LEU A 23 4.72 -8.88 -8.81
N LYS A 24 5.31 -9.89 -8.15
CA LYS A 24 5.74 -11.13 -8.82
C LYS A 24 4.57 -11.88 -9.47
N GLN A 25 3.43 -12.01 -8.81
CA GLN A 25 2.25 -12.69 -9.35
C GLN A 25 1.66 -11.96 -10.57
N ALA A 26 1.71 -10.63 -10.57
CA ALA A 26 1.19 -9.79 -11.64
C ALA A 26 2.22 -9.55 -12.78
N ASN A 27 3.46 -10.02 -12.61
CA ASN A 27 4.58 -9.69 -13.50
C ASN A 27 4.76 -8.17 -13.69
N LEU A 28 4.68 -7.43 -12.58
CA LEU A 28 4.85 -5.98 -12.52
C LEU A 28 6.01 -5.63 -11.58
N SER A 29 6.55 -4.43 -11.77
CA SER A 29 7.60 -3.83 -10.94
C SER A 29 7.04 -2.70 -10.08
N ILE A 30 7.74 -2.32 -9.01
CA ILE A 30 7.28 -1.26 -8.10
C ILE A 30 7.28 0.10 -8.81
N GLU A 31 8.19 0.29 -9.75
CA GLU A 31 8.36 1.49 -10.59
C GLU A 31 7.18 1.72 -11.53
N GLN A 32 6.39 0.68 -11.84
CA GLN A 32 5.17 0.79 -12.64
C GLN A 32 3.96 1.30 -11.85
N MET A 33 4.07 1.45 -10.53
CA MET A 33 2.97 1.92 -9.69
C MET A 33 2.94 3.45 -9.67
N ASP A 34 1.98 4.02 -10.39
CA ASP A 34 1.76 5.48 -10.43
C ASP A 34 1.28 6.02 -9.07
N VAL A 35 0.51 5.20 -8.34
CA VAL A 35 -0.02 5.53 -7.01
C VAL A 35 0.18 4.35 -6.05
N ILE A 36 0.65 4.64 -4.85
CA ILE A 36 0.78 3.67 -3.76
C ILE A 36 -0.03 4.17 -2.56
N GLU A 37 -1.15 3.52 -2.27
CA GLU A 37 -1.96 3.75 -1.07
C GLU A 37 -1.59 2.72 0.00
N LEU A 38 -0.70 3.11 0.91
CA LEU A 38 -0.25 2.31 2.03
C LEU A 38 -0.93 2.80 3.31
N ASN A 39 -1.65 1.92 4.02
CA ASN A 39 -2.22 2.30 5.31
C ASN A 39 -1.11 2.65 6.32
N GLU A 40 -1.06 3.91 6.73
CA GLU A 40 -0.12 4.42 7.72
C GLU A 40 -0.66 4.18 9.13
N ALA A 41 -0.65 2.92 9.59
CA ALA A 41 -1.01 2.62 10.97
C ALA A 41 -0.05 3.31 11.95
N PHE A 42 1.24 3.38 11.57
CA PHE A 42 2.29 4.11 12.27
C PHE A 42 3.32 4.63 11.26
N ALA A 43 3.91 5.81 11.50
CA ALA A 43 4.94 6.36 10.62
C ALA A 43 6.17 5.43 10.47
N ALA A 44 6.64 4.86 11.58
CA ALA A 44 7.77 3.93 11.57
C ALA A 44 7.49 2.66 10.74
N GLN A 45 6.23 2.20 10.75
CA GLN A 45 5.79 1.07 9.95
C GLN A 45 5.78 1.42 8.46
N ALA A 46 5.22 2.57 8.10
CA ALA A 46 5.16 3.02 6.71
C ALA A 46 6.58 3.16 6.13
N LEU A 47 7.49 3.83 6.84
CA LEU A 47 8.89 3.99 6.44
C LEU A 47 9.63 2.64 6.31
N ALA A 48 9.38 1.69 7.22
CA ALA A 48 9.99 0.36 7.11
C ALA A 48 9.55 -0.37 5.84
N VAL A 49 8.27 -0.27 5.47
CA VAL A 49 7.73 -0.88 4.26
C VAL A 49 8.28 -0.20 3.00
N THR A 50 8.22 1.13 2.91
CA THR A 50 8.65 1.86 1.70
C THR A 50 10.14 1.68 1.43
N ARG A 51 10.98 1.73 2.47
CA ARG A 51 12.42 1.49 2.34
C ARG A 51 12.76 0.05 1.92
N ASP A 52 12.02 -0.94 2.41
CA ASP A 52 12.20 -2.35 1.97
C ASP A 52 11.77 -2.58 0.50
N LEU A 53 10.88 -1.72 -0.01
CA LEU A 53 10.50 -1.69 -1.43
C LEU A 53 11.46 -0.85 -2.30
N GLY A 54 12.48 -0.21 -1.70
CA GLY A 54 13.44 0.63 -2.41
C GLY A 54 12.92 2.01 -2.82
N LEU A 55 11.81 2.46 -2.23
CA LEU A 55 11.24 3.78 -2.49
C LEU A 55 11.99 4.86 -1.71
N ALA A 56 12.19 6.02 -2.33
CA ALA A 56 12.73 7.20 -1.66
C ALA A 56 11.74 7.71 -0.59
N ASP A 57 12.26 8.24 0.52
CA ASP A 57 11.42 8.73 1.64
C ASP A 57 10.53 9.93 1.23
N ASP A 58 10.90 10.64 0.16
CA ASP A 58 10.21 11.82 -0.39
C ASP A 58 9.47 11.53 -1.71
N THR A 59 9.30 10.26 -2.09
CA THR A 59 8.58 9.93 -3.32
C THR A 59 7.14 10.45 -3.30
N THR A 60 6.71 11.06 -4.40
CA THR A 60 5.36 11.61 -4.53
C THR A 60 4.30 10.55 -4.82
N GLN A 61 4.69 9.31 -5.11
CA GLN A 61 3.75 8.25 -5.47
C GLN A 61 3.05 7.63 -4.24
N VAL A 62 3.63 7.74 -3.05
CA VAL A 62 3.09 7.14 -1.81
C VAL A 62 2.15 8.13 -1.13
N ASN A 63 0.89 7.71 -0.94
CA ASN A 63 -0.15 8.47 -0.26
C ASN A 63 -0.23 9.95 -0.71
N PRO A 64 -0.36 10.26 -2.01
CA PRO A 64 -0.28 11.63 -2.54
C PRO A 64 -1.36 12.57 -1.98
N ASN A 65 -2.45 12.00 -1.46
CA ASN A 65 -3.57 12.73 -0.85
C ASN A 65 -3.61 12.63 0.69
N GLY A 66 -2.51 12.20 1.30
CA GLY A 66 -2.39 11.94 2.73
C GLY A 66 -2.91 10.56 3.16
N GLY A 67 -2.28 9.98 4.18
CA GLY A 67 -2.62 8.66 4.71
C GLY A 67 -3.34 8.71 6.06
N ALA A 68 -3.46 7.54 6.67
CA ALA A 68 -4.26 7.32 7.89
C ALA A 68 -3.78 8.13 9.11
N ILE A 69 -2.52 8.59 9.13
CA ILE A 69 -2.02 9.51 10.16
C ILE A 69 -2.80 10.83 10.14
N ALA A 70 -3.11 11.35 8.96
CA ALA A 70 -3.80 12.62 8.78
C ALA A 70 -5.32 12.47 8.82
N ILE A 71 -5.87 11.48 8.12
CA ILE A 71 -7.32 11.35 7.89
C ILE A 71 -8.00 10.26 8.74
N GLY A 72 -7.24 9.55 9.56
CA GLY A 72 -7.72 8.52 10.47
C GLY A 72 -7.84 7.12 9.85
N HIS A 73 -8.04 6.14 10.74
CA HIS A 73 -8.10 4.72 10.40
C HIS A 73 -9.39 4.06 10.94
N PRO A 74 -10.56 4.27 10.30
CA PRO A 74 -11.76 3.50 10.61
C PRO A 74 -11.55 2.05 10.15
N LEU A 75 -11.13 1.17 11.07
CA LEU A 75 -10.59 -0.17 10.82
C LEU A 75 -11.24 -0.90 9.63
N GLY A 76 -12.54 -1.20 9.71
CA GLY A 76 -13.25 -1.96 8.68
C GLY A 76 -13.46 -1.23 7.35
N ALA A 77 -13.45 0.11 7.35
CA ALA A 77 -13.67 0.92 6.15
C ALA A 77 -12.36 1.32 5.43
N SER A 78 -11.20 1.16 6.08
CA SER A 78 -9.94 1.69 5.57
C SER A 78 -9.48 1.02 4.27
N GLY A 79 -9.73 -0.28 4.10
CA GLY A 79 -9.41 -0.97 2.84
C GLY A 79 -10.18 -0.40 1.65
N ALA A 80 -11.49 -0.17 1.82
CA ALA A 80 -12.31 0.47 0.78
C ALA A 80 -11.84 1.91 0.51
N ARG A 81 -11.53 2.67 1.58
CA ARG A 81 -11.00 4.04 1.45
C ARG A 81 -9.74 4.08 0.58
N LEU A 82 -8.72 3.24 0.87
CA LEU A 82 -7.47 3.22 0.09
C LEU A 82 -7.75 2.99 -1.40
N VAL A 83 -8.58 1.99 -1.73
CA VAL A 83 -8.90 1.66 -3.12
C VAL A 83 -9.62 2.80 -3.82
N THR A 84 -10.59 3.43 -3.14
CA THR A 84 -11.32 4.58 -3.69
C THR A 84 -10.39 5.79 -3.89
N THR A 85 -9.53 6.09 -2.93
CA THR A 85 -8.54 7.18 -3.07
C THR A 85 -7.58 6.91 -4.22
N ALA A 86 -7.03 5.70 -4.32
CA ALA A 86 -6.15 5.28 -5.40
C ALA A 86 -6.80 5.41 -6.78
N LEU A 87 -8.02 4.89 -6.94
CA LEU A 87 -8.76 4.96 -8.20
C LEU A 87 -9.00 6.42 -8.62
N ASN A 88 -9.49 7.27 -7.71
CA ASN A 88 -9.71 8.68 -8.00
C ASN A 88 -8.41 9.40 -8.38
N GLN A 89 -7.27 9.04 -7.77
CA GLN A 89 -5.98 9.61 -8.12
C GLN A 89 -5.53 9.17 -9.52
N LEU A 90 -5.70 7.90 -9.88
CA LEU A 90 -5.40 7.41 -11.24
C LEU A 90 -6.25 8.13 -12.29
N GLU A 91 -7.56 8.29 -12.04
CA GLU A 91 -8.47 9.00 -12.95
C GLU A 91 -8.08 10.47 -13.12
N GLN A 92 -7.75 11.16 -12.03
CA GLN A 92 -7.37 12.58 -12.07
C GLN A 92 -6.03 12.83 -12.77
N THR A 93 -5.08 11.89 -12.64
CA THR A 93 -3.71 12.05 -13.17
C THR A 93 -3.48 11.36 -14.51
N GLY A 94 -4.42 10.53 -14.96
CA GLY A 94 -4.24 9.65 -16.12
C GLY A 94 -3.31 8.46 -15.86
N GLY A 95 -2.93 8.18 -14.60
CA GLY A 95 -2.10 7.03 -14.22
C GLY A 95 -2.72 5.69 -14.59
N THR A 96 -1.90 4.63 -14.65
CA THR A 96 -2.30 3.29 -15.10
C THR A 96 -2.52 2.34 -13.93
N TYR A 97 -1.53 2.18 -13.04
CA TYR A 97 -1.57 1.18 -11.98
C TYR A 97 -1.49 1.83 -10.59
N ALA A 98 -2.32 1.35 -9.67
CA ALA A 98 -2.20 1.68 -8.26
C ALA A 98 -2.06 0.43 -7.39
N LEU A 99 -1.20 0.54 -6.38
CA LEU A 99 -0.96 -0.46 -5.36
C LEU A 99 -1.61 -0.03 -4.04
N CYS A 100 -2.50 -0.84 -3.49
CA CYS A 100 -3.10 -0.64 -2.18
C CYS A 100 -2.61 -1.72 -1.21
N SER A 101 -2.16 -1.35 -0.01
CA SER A 101 -1.69 -2.34 0.98
C SER A 101 -1.91 -1.91 2.43
N MET A 102 -2.09 -2.90 3.31
CA MET A 102 -2.30 -2.70 4.75
C MET A 102 -1.62 -3.78 5.57
N CYS A 103 -1.06 -3.39 6.72
CA CYS A 103 -0.75 -4.31 7.79
C CYS A 103 -2.04 -4.67 8.53
N ILE A 104 -2.09 -5.86 9.10
CA ILE A 104 -3.24 -6.38 9.83
C ILE A 104 -2.72 -6.93 11.16
N GLY A 105 -3.51 -6.72 12.22
CA GLY A 105 -3.25 -7.26 13.55
C GLY A 105 -2.90 -8.74 13.48
N VAL A 106 -2.16 -9.24 14.49
CA VAL A 106 -1.74 -10.64 14.59
C VAL A 106 -0.82 -11.16 13.47
N GLY A 107 -0.18 -10.27 12.71
CA GLY A 107 0.91 -10.65 11.79
C GLY A 107 0.46 -10.95 10.37
N GLN A 108 -0.54 -10.25 9.84
CA GLN A 108 -1.01 -10.44 8.48
C GLN A 108 -0.76 -9.18 7.63
N GLY A 109 -0.63 -9.38 6.32
CA GLY A 109 -0.50 -8.29 5.34
C GLY A 109 -1.26 -8.62 4.08
N ILE A 110 -1.86 -7.61 3.46
CA ILE A 110 -2.61 -7.74 2.21
C ILE A 110 -2.13 -6.70 1.19
N ALA A 111 -2.10 -7.08 -0.07
CA ALA A 111 -1.84 -6.18 -1.18
C ALA A 111 -2.86 -6.39 -2.31
N LEU A 112 -3.18 -5.31 -3.01
CA LEU A 112 -4.05 -5.27 -4.19
C LEU A 112 -3.44 -4.31 -5.21
N ILE A 113 -3.47 -4.69 -6.49
CA ILE A 113 -3.18 -3.80 -7.61
C ILE A 113 -4.49 -3.60 -8.35
N ILE A 114 -4.78 -2.35 -8.68
CA ILE A 114 -5.87 -1.96 -9.58
C ILE A 114 -5.29 -1.29 -10.82
N GLN A 115 -6.00 -1.40 -11.93
CA GLN A 115 -5.64 -0.78 -13.20
C GLN A 115 -6.81 0.12 -13.64
N ARG A 116 -6.52 1.36 -14.03
CA ARG A 116 -7.50 2.25 -14.65
C ARG A 116 -7.84 1.74 -16.07
N VAL A 117 -9.12 1.79 -16.45
CA VAL A 117 -9.62 1.38 -17.77
C VAL A 117 -9.75 2.59 -18.70
#